data_AF-A0A1F5DBN9-F1
#
_entry.id   AF-A0A1F5DBN9-F1
#
_cell.length_a   1.000
_cell.length_b   1.000
_cell.length_c   1.000
_cell.angle_alpha   90.00
_cell.angle_beta   90.00
_cell.angle_gamma   90.00
#
_symmetry.space_group_name_H-M   'P 1'
#
loop_
_entity.id
_entity.type
_entity.pdbx_description
1 polymer ?
#
loop_
_entity_poly.entity_id
_entity_poly.type
_entity_poly.pdbx_seq_one_letter_code
_entity_poly.pdbx_strand_id
1 'polypeptide(L)'
;MDLPRWQENQSGWLIPDYIRYRWHSIVGKSSEKLAPLLKKVSGIDIFLHDSDHSYQNMLREFQTAWASLKAGGLLLAHNIDYSEAFSDFSWDQGVKGYFLDDLGGILKV
;
A
#
# COMPACT_ATOMS: atom_id res chain seq x y z
N MET A 1 13.32 27.02 -21.67
CA MET A 1 12.85 26.76 -20.29
C MET A 1 13.40 25.41 -19.90
N ASP A 2 14.44 25.41 -19.07
CA ASP A 2 15.05 24.18 -18.57
C ASP A 2 14.12 23.56 -17.51
N LEU A 3 13.58 22.38 -17.81
CA LEU A 3 12.83 21.61 -16.83
C LEU A 3 13.82 21.12 -15.75
N PRO A 4 13.49 21.21 -14.44
CA PRO A 4 14.36 20.72 -13.39
C PRO A 4 14.69 19.23 -13.60
N ARG A 5 15.89 18.81 -13.21
CA ARG A 5 16.34 17.41 -13.26
C ARG A 5 15.53 16.54 -12.29
N TRP A 6 14.29 16.22 -12.63
CA TRP A 6 13.45 15.28 -11.88
C TRP A 6 14.00 13.84 -11.92
N GLN A 7 15.00 13.56 -12.75
CA GLN A 7 15.62 12.24 -12.88
C GLN A 7 16.64 11.91 -11.77
N GLU A 8 17.06 12.86 -10.93
CA GLU A 8 18.12 12.61 -9.92
C GLU A 8 17.58 12.40 -8.49
N ASN A 9 16.31 12.67 -8.22
CA ASN A 9 15.76 12.51 -6.87
C ASN A 9 15.17 11.11 -6.68
N GLN A 10 15.85 10.29 -5.89
CA GLN A 10 15.30 9.02 -5.37
C GLN A 10 14.03 9.29 -4.54
N SER A 11 13.13 8.30 -4.47
CA SER A 11 11.94 8.35 -3.61
C SER A 11 12.33 8.78 -2.18
N GLY A 12 11.55 9.66 -1.57
CA GLY A 12 11.81 10.17 -0.22
C GLY A 12 12.54 11.51 -0.14
N TRP A 13 12.86 12.16 -1.26
CA TRP A 13 13.55 13.47 -1.28
C TRP A 13 12.80 14.58 -0.52
N LEU A 14 11.46 14.53 -0.46
CA LEU A 14 10.63 15.52 0.25
C LEU A 14 10.58 15.30 1.77
N ILE A 15 11.12 14.18 2.27
CA ILE A 15 11.06 13.83 3.69
C ILE A 15 12.01 14.73 4.49
N PRO A 16 11.51 15.53 5.45
CA PRO A 16 12.35 16.38 6.28
C PRO A 16 13.34 15.59 7.14
N ASP A 17 14.52 16.15 7.39
CA ASP A 17 15.60 15.48 8.12
C ASP A 17 15.18 15.01 9.52
N TYR A 18 14.34 15.80 10.21
CA TYR A 18 13.90 15.51 11.58
C TYR A 18 12.98 14.27 11.70
N ILE A 19 12.43 13.74 10.59
CA ILE A 19 11.68 12.47 10.57
C ILE A 19 12.30 11.41 9.65
N ARG A 20 13.39 11.74 8.94
CA ARG A 20 14.03 10.84 7.97
C ARG A 20 14.50 9.53 8.58
N TYR A 21 14.91 9.54 9.85
CA TYR A 21 15.33 8.33 10.59
C TYR A 21 14.20 7.29 10.75
N ARG A 22 12.93 7.67 10.58
CA ARG A 22 11.78 6.74 10.63
C ARG A 22 11.45 6.15 9.26
N TRP A 23 11.95 6.75 8.19
CA TRP A 23 11.66 6.33 6.82
C TRP A 23 12.67 5.28 6.33
N HIS A 24 12.15 4.22 5.73
CA HIS A 24 12.93 3.12 5.18
C HIS A 24 12.42 2.81 3.77
N SER A 25 13.30 2.93 2.76
CA SER A 25 12.99 2.51 1.38
C SER A 25 13.56 1.13 1.11
N ILE A 26 12.76 0.27 0.47
CA ILE A 26 13.17 -1.06 0.04
C ILE A 26 12.97 -1.14 -1.46
N VAL A 27 14.08 -1.21 -2.19
CA VAL A 27 14.07 -1.33 -3.65
C VAL A 27 13.88 -2.80 -4.03
N GLY A 28 12.90 -3.07 -4.90
CA GLY A 28 12.59 -4.38 -5.45
C GLY A 28 11.10 -4.56 -5.71
N LYS A 29 10.74 -5.70 -6.31
CA LYS A 29 9.33 -6.04 -6.55
C LYS A 29 8.61 -6.29 -5.22
N SER A 30 7.40 -5.75 -5.07
CA SER A 30 6.56 -5.98 -3.89
C SER A 30 6.30 -7.47 -3.66
N SER A 31 6.11 -8.24 -4.74
CA SER A 31 5.96 -9.71 -4.71
C SER A 31 7.13 -10.45 -4.05
N GLU A 32 8.32 -9.85 -4.00
CA GLU A 32 9.51 -10.42 -3.37
C GLU A 32 9.81 -9.78 -2.00
N LYS A 33 9.49 -8.50 -1.82
CA LYS A 33 9.94 -7.71 -0.66
C LYS A 33 8.89 -7.55 0.44
N LEU A 34 7.60 -7.54 0.10
CA LEU A 34 6.53 -7.22 1.04
C LEU A 34 6.42 -8.25 2.17
N ALA A 35 6.31 -9.53 1.84
CA ALA A 35 6.17 -10.59 2.85
C ALA A 35 7.40 -10.66 3.81
N PRO A 36 8.66 -10.65 3.33
CA PRO A 36 9.82 -10.58 4.22
C PRO A 36 9.87 -9.32 5.11
N LEU A 37 9.41 -8.17 4.60
CA LEU A 37 9.33 -6.93 5.38
C LEU A 37 8.30 -7.07 6.51
N LEU A 38 7.09 -7.52 6.20
CA LEU A 38 6.02 -7.64 7.18
C LEU A 38 6.36 -8.60 8.33
N LYS A 39 7.11 -9.68 8.03
CA LYS A 39 7.65 -10.58 9.07
C LYS A 39 8.58 -9.87 10.06
N LYS A 40 9.30 -8.82 9.64
CA LYS A 40 10.24 -8.08 10.50
C LYS A 40 9.56 -7.03 11.37
N VAL A 41 8.48 -6.41 10.88
CA VAL A 41 7.80 -5.32 11.60
C VAL A 41 6.68 -5.82 12.52
N SER A 42 6.33 -7.10 12.47
CA SER A 42 5.42 -7.82 13.40
C SER A 42 3.99 -7.27 13.53
N GLY A 43 3.65 -6.21 12.81
CA GLY A 43 2.30 -5.70 12.68
C GLY A 43 2.29 -4.28 12.15
N ILE A 44 1.35 -3.97 11.25
CA ILE A 44 1.19 -2.63 10.68
C ILE A 44 -0.16 -2.04 11.09
N ASP A 45 -0.19 -0.73 11.25
CA ASP A 45 -1.40 0.03 11.55
C ASP A 45 -2.11 0.48 10.26
N ILE A 46 -1.33 0.76 9.20
CA ILE A 46 -1.83 1.22 7.90
C ILE A 46 -1.04 0.52 6.77
N PHE A 47 -1.76 0.09 5.73
CA PHE A 47 -1.21 -0.31 4.43
C PHE A 47 -1.79 0.59 3.34
N LEU A 48 -0.96 1.07 2.42
CA LEU A 48 -1.36 1.90 1.28
C LEU A 48 -0.83 1.29 -0.01
N HIS A 49 -1.73 0.99 -0.95
CA HIS A 49 -1.41 0.48 -2.28
C HIS A 49 -1.49 1.60 -3.32
N ASP A 50 -0.43 1.73 -4.12
CA ASP A 50 -0.30 2.62 -5.29
C ASP A 50 0.77 2.04 -6.23
N SER A 51 0.63 0.74 -6.56
CA SER A 51 1.64 0.00 -7.34
C SER A 51 1.08 -0.43 -8.70
N ASP A 52 1.20 -1.70 -9.07
CA ASP A 52 0.54 -2.26 -10.25
C ASP A 52 -0.93 -2.57 -9.93
N HIS A 53 -1.83 -1.95 -10.69
CA HIS A 53 -3.29 -2.05 -10.57
C HIS A 53 -3.87 -3.30 -11.26
N SER A 54 -3.04 -4.23 -11.70
CA SER A 54 -3.53 -5.53 -12.15
C SER A 54 -4.22 -6.27 -10.99
N TYR A 55 -5.36 -6.89 -11.31
CA TYR A 55 -6.19 -7.60 -10.33
C TYR A 55 -5.37 -8.58 -9.47
N GLN A 56 -4.49 -9.35 -10.10
CA GLN A 56 -3.63 -10.33 -9.41
C GLN A 56 -2.61 -9.68 -8.48
N ASN A 57 -2.08 -8.52 -8.83
CA ASN A 57 -1.10 -7.82 -7.99
C ASN A 57 -1.78 -7.20 -6.78
N MET A 58 -2.87 -6.46 -6.99
CA MET A 58 -3.67 -5.87 -5.92
C MET A 58 -4.11 -6.92 -4.90
N LEU A 59 -4.75 -8.01 -5.34
CA LEU A 59 -5.17 -9.07 -4.42
C LEU A 59 -3.98 -9.69 -3.65
N ARG A 60 -2.86 -9.96 -4.32
CA ARG A 60 -1.67 -10.52 -3.65
C ARG A 60 -1.17 -9.59 -2.56
N GLU A 61 -1.05 -8.30 -2.85
CA GLU A 61 -0.57 -7.30 -1.90
C GLU A 61 -1.56 -7.12 -0.74
N PHE A 62 -2.86 -7.03 -1.04
CA PHE A 62 -3.91 -6.92 -0.03
C PHE A 62 -3.90 -8.11 0.92
N GLN A 63 -3.92 -9.34 0.41
CA GLN A 63 -3.85 -10.55 1.22
C GLN A 63 -2.59 -10.60 2.10
N THR A 64 -1.44 -10.24 1.52
CA THR A 64 -0.15 -10.25 2.22
C THR A 64 -0.12 -9.21 3.35
N ALA A 65 -0.58 -7.99 3.07
CA ALA A 65 -0.66 -6.92 4.06
C ALA A 65 -1.71 -7.20 5.14
N TRP A 66 -2.89 -7.69 4.75
CA TRP A 66 -4.00 -7.98 5.64
C TRP A 66 -3.63 -8.99 6.72
N ALA A 67 -2.83 -10.01 6.39
CA ALA A 67 -2.32 -10.97 7.37
C ALA A 67 -1.49 -10.31 8.49
N SER A 68 -0.87 -9.16 8.23
CA SER A 68 -0.02 -8.43 9.18
C SER A 68 -0.68 -7.14 9.72
N LEU A 69 -1.83 -6.76 9.17
CA LEU A 69 -2.60 -5.59 9.61
C LEU A 69 -3.24 -5.90 10.97
N LYS A 70 -3.11 -4.99 11.93
CA LYS A 70 -3.72 -5.13 13.26
C LYS A 70 -5.23 -4.95 13.20
N ALA A 71 -5.95 -5.46 14.20
CA ALA A 71 -7.34 -5.07 14.42
C ALA A 71 -7.42 -3.55 14.64
N GLY A 72 -8.39 -2.89 14.02
CA GLY A 72 -8.49 -1.44 13.92
C GLY A 72 -7.57 -0.79 12.88
N GLY A 73 -6.75 -1.56 12.17
CA GLY A 73 -5.87 -1.06 11.12
C GLY A 73 -6.59 -0.77 9.81
N LEU A 74 -5.97 0.06 8.96
CA LEU A 74 -6.52 0.49 7.67
C LEU A 74 -5.75 -0.09 6.48
N LEU A 75 -6.48 -0.65 5.53
CA LEU A 75 -5.99 -0.93 4.18
C LEU A 75 -6.56 0.12 3.23
N LEU A 76 -5.68 0.84 2.54
CA LEU A 76 -6.03 1.92 1.62
C LEU A 76 -5.49 1.59 0.23
N ALA A 77 -6.21 1.99 -0.82
CA ALA A 77 -5.79 1.83 -2.20
C ALA A 77 -6.27 3.00 -3.05
N HIS A 78 -5.48 3.36 -4.05
CA HIS A 78 -5.84 4.27 -5.13
C HIS A 78 -6.11 3.49 -6.43
N ASN A 79 -6.78 4.11 -7.40
CA ASN A 79 -7.27 3.51 -8.65
C ASN A 79 -8.00 2.17 -8.45
N ILE A 80 -8.91 2.13 -7.47
CA ILE A 80 -9.70 0.92 -7.19
C ILE A 80 -10.74 0.62 -8.28
N ASP A 81 -10.92 1.52 -9.24
CA ASP A 81 -11.78 1.39 -10.41
C ASP A 81 -11.10 0.70 -11.61
N TYR A 82 -9.78 0.48 -11.55
CA TYR A 82 -9.03 -0.21 -12.61
C TYR A 82 -9.25 -1.73 -12.62
N SER A 83 -9.66 -2.30 -11.49
CA SER A 83 -10.03 -3.72 -11.37
C SER A 83 -10.95 -3.97 -10.19
N GLU A 84 -11.69 -5.07 -10.23
CA GLU A 84 -12.56 -5.50 -9.12
C GLU A 84 -11.79 -6.03 -7.89
N ALA A 85 -10.46 -5.95 -7.87
CA ALA A 85 -9.67 -6.55 -6.79
C ALA A 85 -10.00 -5.97 -5.42
N PHE A 86 -10.31 -4.67 -5.34
CA PHE A 86 -10.66 -4.03 -4.07
C PHE A 86 -12.05 -4.45 -3.58
N SER A 87 -13.05 -4.42 -4.46
CA SER A 87 -14.42 -4.84 -4.17
C SER A 87 -14.48 -6.32 -3.77
N ASP A 88 -13.85 -7.18 -4.56
CA ASP A 88 -13.75 -8.62 -4.29
C ASP A 88 -13.02 -8.90 -2.98
N PHE A 89 -11.89 -8.24 -2.72
CA PHE A 89 -11.16 -8.43 -1.47
C PHE A 89 -11.98 -8.03 -0.25
N SER A 90 -12.67 -6.88 -0.30
CA SER A 90 -13.54 -6.43 0.80
C SER A 90 -14.66 -7.43 1.06
N TRP A 91 -15.27 -7.94 -0.01
CA TRP A 91 -16.33 -8.95 0.04
C TRP A 91 -15.83 -10.26 0.65
N ASP A 92 -14.69 -10.77 0.17
CA ASP A 92 -14.07 -12.01 0.65
C ASP A 92 -13.67 -11.95 2.12
N GLN A 93 -13.23 -10.77 2.60
CA GLN A 93 -12.92 -10.55 4.02
C GLN A 93 -14.19 -10.33 4.88
N GLY A 94 -15.37 -10.21 4.27
CA GLY A 94 -16.63 -9.97 4.99
C GLY A 94 -16.67 -8.61 5.68
N VAL A 95 -15.95 -7.62 5.15
CA VAL A 95 -15.80 -6.28 5.73
C VAL A 95 -16.36 -5.22 4.78
N LYS A 96 -16.77 -4.08 5.34
CA LYS A 96 -17.27 -2.96 4.55
C LYS A 96 -16.10 -2.20 3.91
N GLY A 97 -16.13 -2.12 2.58
CA GLY A 97 -15.31 -1.19 1.80
C GLY A 97 -15.92 0.21 1.80
N TYR A 98 -15.07 1.22 1.93
CA TYR A 98 -15.41 2.63 1.79
C TYR A 98 -14.79 3.16 0.50
N PHE A 99 -15.57 3.91 -0.26
CA PHE A 99 -15.23 4.37 -1.60
C PHE A 99 -15.35 5.90 -1.65
N LEU A 100 -14.34 6.57 -2.20
CA LEU A 100 -14.33 8.00 -2.48
C LEU A 100 -13.64 8.22 -3.82
N ASP A 101 -14.41 8.48 -4.87
CA ASP A 101 -13.93 8.50 -6.25
C ASP A 101 -13.14 7.22 -6.57
N ASP A 102 -11.86 7.32 -6.93
CA ASP A 102 -10.97 6.21 -7.24
C ASP A 102 -10.17 5.71 -6.01
N LEU A 103 -10.51 6.17 -4.81
CA LEU A 103 -9.91 5.74 -3.55
C LEU A 103 -10.79 4.72 -2.82
N GLY A 104 -10.12 3.71 -2.26
CA GLY A 104 -10.72 2.68 -1.42
C GLY A 104 -10.10 2.62 -0.03
N GLY A 105 -10.93 2.38 0.98
CA GLY A 105 -10.49 2.08 2.34
C GLY A 105 -11.25 0.92 2.99
N ILE A 106 -10.53 0.07 3.73
CA ILE A 106 -11.09 -1.03 4.51
C ILE A 106 -10.55 -0.94 5.94
N LEU A 107 -11.46 -1.00 6.92
CA LEU A 107 -11.11 -1.15 8.33
C LEU A 107 -11.07 -2.63 8.69
N LYS A 108 -9.95 -3.10 9.25
CA LYS A 108 -9.85 -4.46 9.78
C LYS A 108 -10.52 -4.55 11.14
N VAL A 109 -11.56 -5.37 11.24
CA VAL A 109 -12.31 -5.64 12.49
C VAL A 109 -11.79 -6.86 13.23
#